data_AF-H6KZF4-F1
#
_entry.id   AF-H6KZF4-F1
#
_cell.length_a   1.000
_cell.length_b   1.000
_cell.length_c   1.000
_cell.angle_alpha   90.00
_cell.angle_beta   90.00
_cell.angle_gamma   90.00
#
_symmetry.space_group_name_H-M   'P 1'
#
loop_
_entity.id
_entity.type
_entity.pdbx_description
1 polymer ?
#
loop_
_entity_poly.entity_id
_entity_poly.type
_entity_poly.pdbx_seq_one_letter_code
_entity_poly.pdbx_strand_id
1 'polypeptide(L)'
;MKNSYLMLLLFSLSSTALLAQPAEAYLSEEHYKKLDGNLERLFHLRQGVFRQKNKAPNGELKSWYVNSGQDSVMLYTVALGNKYRDGYWLLHYQFMSNLPDMPVYTALEHITEINRDSLHGQMYKLPVEVKLSQLLKKPKKTLGKIKLDLEELEALDEEIFYWKRDYNSFEGHSLPYFQNQAKREEKKYTVDYYYIHLDALCFMAKPAKKKVSIEVVKKHIPKVEGYKTFLLRSQPYQTAIFEDYFKKPKKR
;
A
#
# COMPACT_ATOMS: atom_id res chain seq x y z
N MET A 1 20.10 8.87 63.58
CA MET A 1 21.30 8.57 62.75
C MET A 1 20.90 7.67 61.59
N LYS A 2 21.19 8.12 60.36
CA LYS A 2 21.29 7.37 59.07
C LYS A 2 19.99 6.73 58.54
N ASN A 3 19.40 7.29 57.47
CA ASN A 3 19.58 6.92 56.04
C ASN A 3 18.93 5.56 55.71
N SER A 4 18.18 5.32 54.63
CA SER A 4 17.92 6.05 53.39
C SER A 4 16.68 5.46 52.71
N TYR A 5 16.06 6.26 51.85
CA TYR A 5 15.13 5.89 50.80
C TYR A 5 15.55 4.64 50.01
N LEU A 6 14.61 3.72 49.76
CA LEU A 6 14.52 3.07 48.46
C LEU A 6 13.09 2.58 48.20
N MET A 7 12.32 3.45 47.55
CA MET A 7 11.03 3.17 46.95
C MET A 7 11.28 2.32 45.69
N LEU A 8 11.14 1.00 45.78
CA LEU A 8 11.24 0.11 44.62
C LEU A 8 9.87 -0.04 43.96
N LEU A 9 9.60 0.90 43.05
CA LEU A 9 8.65 0.77 41.96
C LEU A 9 9.06 -0.42 41.08
N LEU A 10 8.51 -1.60 41.38
CA LEU A 10 8.55 -2.74 40.46
C LEU A 10 7.48 -2.54 39.38
N PHE A 11 7.73 -1.60 38.46
CA PHE A 11 7.16 -1.71 37.11
C PHE A 11 7.89 -2.85 36.39
N SER A 12 7.46 -4.09 36.62
CA SER A 12 7.74 -5.17 35.70
C SER A 12 6.85 -4.98 34.47
N LEU A 13 7.20 -4.01 33.63
CA LEU A 13 6.77 -3.97 32.23
C LEU A 13 7.52 -5.10 31.51
N SER A 14 7.01 -6.32 31.69
CA SER A 14 7.32 -7.46 30.83
C SER A 14 6.98 -7.06 29.40
N SER A 15 8.03 -6.66 28.68
CA SER A 15 8.00 -6.12 27.31
C SER A 15 7.81 -7.22 26.28
N THR A 16 6.76 -8.01 26.43
CA THR A 16 6.39 -9.11 25.51
C THR A 16 5.03 -8.90 24.84
N ALA A 17 4.52 -7.67 24.82
CA ALA A 17 3.24 -7.36 24.18
C ALA A 17 3.36 -6.16 23.25
N LEU A 18 3.93 -6.33 22.05
CA LEU A 18 3.60 -5.50 20.87
C LEU A 18 4.24 -6.01 19.56
N LEU A 19 4.24 -7.34 19.32
CA LEU A 19 4.59 -7.88 18.00
C LEU A 19 3.31 -8.06 17.18
N ALA A 20 3.12 -7.16 16.23
CA ALA A 20 2.14 -7.19 15.15
C ALA A 20 0.70 -7.48 15.63
N GLN A 21 -0.10 -6.42 15.76
CA GLN A 21 -1.54 -6.59 15.70
C GLN A 21 -1.84 -7.44 14.46
N PRO A 22 -2.55 -8.58 14.61
CA PRO A 22 -2.99 -9.34 13.45
C PRO A 22 -3.75 -8.38 12.54
N ALA A 23 -3.56 -8.49 11.21
CA ALA A 23 -4.25 -7.69 10.21
C ALA A 23 -5.69 -7.44 10.66
N GLU A 24 -5.95 -6.25 11.23
CA GLU A 24 -7.24 -5.97 11.81
C GLU A 24 -8.25 -6.09 10.68
N ALA A 25 -9.32 -6.82 10.99
CA ALA A 25 -10.42 -7.08 10.11
C ALA A 25 -10.80 -5.81 9.35
N TYR A 26 -11.11 -5.98 8.06
CA TYR A 26 -11.77 -5.00 7.21
C TYR A 26 -12.56 -3.99 8.05
N LEU A 27 -12.22 -2.70 7.96
CA LEU A 27 -13.02 -1.68 8.62
C LEU A 27 -14.42 -1.76 8.04
N SER A 28 -15.39 -2.14 8.87
CA SER A 28 -16.76 -1.71 8.64
C SER A 28 -16.76 -0.19 8.53
N GLU A 29 -17.70 0.38 7.80
CA GLU A 29 -17.84 1.85 7.74
C GLU A 29 -17.89 2.47 9.15
N GLU A 30 -18.45 1.74 10.12
CA GLU A 30 -18.47 2.11 11.54
C GLU A 30 -17.08 2.16 12.20
N HIS A 31 -16.19 1.24 11.86
CA HIS A 31 -14.82 1.28 12.36
C HIS A 31 -14.05 2.43 11.71
N TYR A 32 -14.23 2.66 10.40
CA TYR A 32 -13.62 3.78 9.69
C TYR A 32 -14.04 5.12 10.30
N LYS A 33 -15.30 5.21 10.76
CA LYS A 33 -15.80 6.41 11.42
C LYS A 33 -15.08 6.79 12.71
N LYS A 34 -14.46 5.81 13.36
CA LYS A 34 -13.75 5.97 14.64
C LYS A 34 -12.26 6.30 14.48
N LEU A 35 -11.73 6.25 13.26
CA LEU A 35 -10.31 6.58 13.01
C LEU A 35 -10.06 8.07 13.22
N ASP A 36 -8.91 8.36 13.85
CA ASP A 36 -8.50 9.70 14.22
C ASP A 36 -7.59 10.32 13.16
N GLY A 37 -7.93 11.53 12.74
CA GLY A 37 -7.21 12.24 11.69
C GLY A 37 -7.31 11.61 10.29
N ASN A 38 -6.76 12.31 9.30
CA ASN A 38 -6.83 11.89 7.91
C ASN A 38 -5.66 10.98 7.50
N LEU A 39 -4.53 11.08 8.19
CA LEU A 39 -3.38 10.19 7.99
C LEU A 39 -3.74 8.73 8.27
N GLU A 40 -4.34 8.46 9.44
CA GLU A 40 -4.78 7.12 9.82
C GLU A 40 -5.85 6.59 8.84
N ARG A 41 -6.82 7.44 8.45
CA ARG A 41 -7.83 7.09 7.45
C ARG A 41 -7.22 6.69 6.10
N LEU A 42 -6.32 7.51 5.53
CA LEU A 42 -5.64 7.16 4.29
C LEU A 42 -4.86 5.85 4.45
N PHE A 43 -4.08 5.72 5.53
CA PHE A 43 -3.27 4.54 5.80
C PHE A 43 -4.12 3.25 5.83
N HIS A 44 -5.31 3.31 6.42
CA HIS A 44 -6.25 2.20 6.42
C HIS A 44 -6.94 1.96 5.06
N LEU A 45 -7.24 3.02 4.30
CA LEU A 45 -7.80 2.89 2.94
C LEU A 45 -6.83 2.25 1.95
N ARG A 46 -5.53 2.38 2.17
CA ARG A 46 -4.49 1.82 1.30
C ARG A 46 -4.17 0.36 1.59
N GLN A 47 -4.54 -0.17 2.75
CA GLN A 47 -4.33 -1.56 3.12
C GLN A 47 -5.36 -2.50 2.48
N GLY A 48 -4.91 -3.69 2.10
CA GLY A 48 -5.77 -4.76 1.61
C GLY A 48 -5.19 -5.49 0.41
N VAL A 49 -6.02 -6.37 -0.15
CA VAL A 49 -5.76 -7.03 -1.43
C VAL A 49 -6.68 -6.42 -2.46
N PHE A 50 -6.11 -6.03 -3.58
CA PHE A 50 -6.84 -5.39 -4.65
C PHE A 50 -6.65 -6.18 -5.94
N ARG A 51 -7.75 -6.37 -6.66
CA ARG A 51 -7.75 -7.00 -7.98
C ARG A 51 -7.90 -5.94 -9.05
N GLN A 52 -7.00 -5.98 -10.04
CA GLN A 52 -7.05 -5.02 -11.12
C GLN A 52 -8.21 -5.28 -12.08
N LYS A 53 -8.95 -4.22 -12.38
CA LYS A 53 -10.00 -4.13 -13.38
C LYS A 53 -9.76 -2.93 -14.27
N ASN A 54 -10.22 -3.04 -15.52
CA ASN A 54 -10.23 -1.95 -16.47
C ASN A 54 -11.67 -1.58 -16.81
N LYS A 55 -11.91 -0.28 -17.01
CA LYS A 55 -13.19 0.23 -17.48
C LYS A 55 -13.28 0.09 -19.00
N ALA A 56 -14.25 -0.69 -19.46
CA ALA A 56 -14.58 -0.82 -20.88
C ALA A 56 -15.25 0.46 -21.42
N PRO A 57 -15.31 0.68 -22.75
CA PRO A 57 -15.94 1.87 -23.34
C PRO A 57 -17.42 2.06 -22.94
N ASN A 58 -18.13 0.97 -22.67
CA ASN A 58 -19.52 0.97 -22.19
C ASN A 58 -19.65 1.26 -20.68
N GLY A 59 -18.54 1.54 -19.98
CA GLY A 59 -18.50 1.82 -18.54
C GLY A 59 -18.38 0.60 -17.63
N GLU A 60 -18.47 -0.62 -18.18
CA GLU A 60 -18.39 -1.86 -17.40
C GLU A 60 -16.97 -2.11 -16.87
N LEU A 61 -16.85 -2.55 -15.62
CA LEU A 61 -15.56 -2.94 -15.02
C LEU A 61 -15.26 -4.41 -15.26
N LYS A 62 -14.28 -4.68 -16.13
CA LYS A 62 -13.82 -6.05 -16.42
C LYS A 62 -12.50 -6.34 -15.75
N SER A 63 -12.36 -7.52 -15.16
CA SER A 63 -11.08 -7.99 -14.62
C SER A 63 -10.00 -7.88 -15.69
N TRP A 64 -8.86 -7.29 -15.32
CA TRP A 64 -7.72 -7.24 -16.20
C TRP A 64 -6.92 -8.52 -16.05
N TYR A 65 -6.82 -9.25 -17.16
CA TYR A 65 -6.03 -10.47 -17.24
C TYR A 65 -4.85 -10.28 -18.20
N VAL A 66 -3.73 -10.88 -17.85
CA VAL A 66 -2.53 -11.03 -18.67
C VAL A 66 -2.39 -12.50 -19.11
N ASN A 67 -1.39 -12.81 -19.94
CA ASN A 67 -1.15 -14.15 -20.48
C ASN A 67 -2.40 -14.77 -21.13
N SER A 68 -2.94 -14.10 -22.15
CA SER A 68 -4.10 -14.58 -22.92
C SER A 68 -5.37 -14.83 -22.07
N GLY A 69 -5.55 -14.07 -21.00
CA GLY A 69 -6.76 -14.13 -20.18
C GLY A 69 -6.67 -15.05 -18.95
N GLN A 70 -5.50 -15.62 -18.67
CA GLN A 70 -5.34 -16.61 -17.60
C GLN A 70 -5.00 -15.99 -16.25
N ASP A 71 -4.24 -14.90 -16.24
CA ASP A 71 -3.64 -14.41 -15.01
C ASP A 71 -4.14 -13.04 -14.61
N SER A 72 -4.60 -12.89 -13.38
CA SER A 72 -4.96 -11.58 -12.83
C SER A 72 -3.76 -10.88 -12.21
N VAL A 73 -3.69 -9.56 -12.36
CA VAL A 73 -2.73 -8.72 -11.62
C VAL A 73 -3.37 -8.27 -10.31
N MET A 74 -2.66 -8.52 -9.21
CA MET A 74 -3.10 -8.20 -7.86
C MET A 74 -2.10 -7.30 -7.16
N LEU A 75 -2.62 -6.40 -6.32
CA LEU A 75 -1.85 -5.58 -5.41
C LEU A 75 -2.17 -6.02 -3.98
N TYR A 76 -1.13 -6.37 -3.22
CA TYR A 76 -1.20 -6.65 -1.80
C TYR A 76 -0.49 -5.52 -1.05
N THR A 77 -1.21 -4.86 -0.16
CA THR A 77 -0.69 -3.77 0.65
C THR A 77 -0.95 -4.06 2.12
N VAL A 78 0.09 -4.01 2.96
CA VAL A 78 0.00 -4.29 4.39
C VAL A 78 0.79 -3.29 5.22
N ALA A 79 0.30 -2.97 6.41
CA ALA A 79 1.05 -2.18 7.38
C ALA A 79 2.33 -2.90 7.83
N LEU A 80 3.41 -2.13 7.97
CA LEU A 80 4.67 -2.58 8.52
C LEU A 80 4.99 -1.85 9.83
N GLY A 81 5.49 -2.58 10.83
CA GLY A 81 5.82 -2.02 12.13
C GLY A 81 4.59 -1.63 12.96
N ASN A 82 4.82 -0.88 14.02
CA ASN A 82 3.78 -0.28 14.85
C ASN A 82 3.60 1.20 14.48
N LYS A 83 2.42 1.59 14.00
CA LYS A 83 2.16 2.96 13.55
C LYS A 83 2.41 4.05 14.61
N TYR A 84 2.20 3.74 15.89
CA TYR A 84 2.41 4.67 17.00
C TYR A 84 3.88 4.81 17.42
N ARG A 85 4.74 3.87 17.01
CA ARG A 85 6.17 3.87 17.34
C ARG A 85 7.04 4.19 16.14
N ASP A 86 6.75 3.54 15.01
CA ASP A 86 7.60 3.49 13.83
C ASP A 86 7.08 4.42 12.71
N GLY A 87 5.84 4.93 12.84
CA GLY A 87 5.17 5.75 11.83
C GLY A 87 4.34 4.91 10.84
N TYR A 88 3.75 5.58 9.86
CA TYR A 88 2.77 4.98 8.94
C TYR A 88 3.46 4.36 7.72
N TRP A 89 3.94 3.13 7.87
CA TRP A 89 4.63 2.38 6.81
C TRP A 89 3.74 1.34 6.14
N LEU A 90 3.69 1.36 4.82
CA LEU A 90 3.01 0.37 4.00
C LEU A 90 4.00 -0.41 3.16
N LEU A 91 3.79 -1.72 3.07
CA LEU A 91 4.51 -2.62 2.21
C LEU A 91 3.62 -3.01 1.02
N HIS A 92 4.08 -2.74 -0.19
CA HIS A 92 3.36 -3.01 -1.43
C HIS A 92 3.97 -4.18 -2.20
N TYR A 93 3.10 -5.04 -2.71
CA TYR A 93 3.42 -6.17 -3.57
C TYR A 93 2.45 -6.23 -4.74
N GLN A 94 2.95 -6.01 -5.96
CA GLN A 94 2.18 -6.29 -7.17
C GLN A 94 2.67 -7.59 -7.79
N PHE A 95 1.76 -8.50 -8.11
CA PHE A 95 2.10 -9.82 -8.64
C PHE A 95 1.04 -10.33 -9.60
N MET A 96 1.44 -11.30 -10.43
CA MET A 96 0.52 -12.07 -11.27
C MET A 96 0.08 -13.32 -10.52
N SER A 97 -1.18 -13.73 -10.70
CA SER A 97 -1.77 -14.86 -9.96
C SER A 97 -1.02 -16.18 -10.09
N ASN A 98 -0.43 -16.48 -11.24
CA ASN A 98 0.41 -17.67 -11.45
C ASN A 98 1.85 -17.53 -10.93
N LEU A 99 2.31 -16.30 -10.68
CA LEU A 99 3.69 -16.00 -10.26
C LEU A 99 3.70 -15.16 -8.96
N PRO A 100 3.11 -15.65 -7.85
CA PRO A 100 2.97 -14.87 -6.62
C PRO A 100 4.31 -14.55 -5.94
N ASP A 101 5.33 -15.39 -6.13
CA ASP A 101 6.66 -15.21 -5.53
C ASP A 101 7.66 -14.50 -6.47
N MET A 102 7.20 -14.02 -7.63
CA MET A 102 7.98 -13.18 -8.54
C MET A 102 7.21 -11.87 -8.77
N PRO A 103 7.23 -10.95 -7.79
CA PRO A 103 6.45 -9.73 -7.88
C PRO A 103 6.93 -8.87 -9.05
N VAL A 104 5.97 -8.23 -9.72
CA VAL A 104 6.21 -7.25 -10.77
C VAL A 104 6.67 -5.92 -10.16
N TYR A 105 6.25 -5.64 -8.93
CA TYR A 105 6.64 -4.44 -8.19
C TYR A 105 6.63 -4.71 -6.68
N THR A 106 7.61 -4.16 -5.98
CA THR A 106 7.68 -4.11 -4.52
C THR A 106 8.22 -2.77 -4.08
N ALA A 107 7.59 -2.17 -3.08
CA ALA A 107 8.07 -0.93 -2.47
C ALA A 107 7.61 -0.83 -1.01
N LEU A 108 8.32 0.00 -0.25
CA LEU A 108 7.88 0.52 1.03
C LEU A 108 7.40 1.96 0.85
N GLU A 109 6.25 2.31 1.38
CA GLU A 109 5.73 3.68 1.41
C GLU A 109 5.72 4.18 2.85
N HIS A 110 6.32 5.35 3.11
CA HIS A 110 6.13 6.09 4.36
C HIS A 110 5.16 7.23 4.13
N ILE A 111 4.04 7.23 4.85
CA ILE A 111 3.03 8.30 4.76
C ILE A 111 3.22 9.26 5.93
N THR A 112 3.37 10.55 5.62
CA THR A 112 3.50 11.63 6.59
C THR A 112 2.43 12.70 6.38
N GLU A 113 2.07 13.39 7.46
CA GLU A 113 1.15 14.52 7.39
C GLU A 113 1.90 15.80 7.00
N ILE A 114 1.43 16.50 5.96
CA ILE A 114 1.89 17.87 5.64
C ILE A 114 1.02 18.86 6.41
N ASN A 115 -0.29 18.67 6.35
CA ASN A 115 -1.31 19.37 7.12
C ASN A 115 -2.55 18.48 7.26
N ARG A 116 -3.55 18.95 8.00
CA ARG A 116 -4.78 18.20 8.28
C ARG A 116 -5.37 17.47 7.06
N ASP A 117 -5.41 18.11 5.90
CA ASP A 117 -6.09 17.58 4.71
C ASP A 117 -5.11 17.16 3.59
N SER A 118 -3.79 17.24 3.82
CA SER A 118 -2.75 16.93 2.82
C SER A 118 -1.66 16.03 3.39
N LEU A 119 -1.33 14.97 2.68
CA LEU A 119 -0.40 13.92 3.12
C LEU A 119 0.66 13.65 2.04
N HIS A 120 1.82 13.16 2.43
CA HIS A 120 2.95 12.80 1.54
C HIS A 120 3.33 11.34 1.74
N GLY A 121 3.37 10.57 0.66
CA GLY A 121 3.89 9.21 0.59
C GLY A 121 5.24 9.20 -0.12
N GLN A 122 6.31 8.87 0.60
CA GLN A 122 7.64 8.65 0.03
C GLN A 122 7.85 7.15 -0.18
N MET A 123 8.24 6.74 -1.40
CA MET A 123 8.56 5.35 -1.69
C MET A 123 10.04 5.06 -1.44
N TYR A 124 10.33 3.84 -1.00
CA TYR A 124 11.65 3.30 -0.73
C TYR A 124 11.78 1.90 -1.30
N LYS A 125 13.02 1.50 -1.62
CA LYS A 125 13.32 0.11 -1.94
C LYS A 125 13.09 -0.77 -0.74
N LEU A 126 12.66 -2.00 -1.01
CA LEU A 126 12.54 -3.01 0.02
C LEU A 126 13.96 -3.48 0.45
N PRO A 127 14.33 -3.42 1.74
CA PRO A 127 15.69 -3.76 2.18
C PRO A 127 15.98 -5.26 2.13
N VAL A 128 14.94 -6.10 2.03
CA VAL A 128 15.08 -7.56 1.96
C VAL A 128 14.06 -8.15 1.02
N GLU A 129 14.48 -9.06 0.14
CA GLU A 129 13.56 -9.79 -0.70
C GLU A 129 12.65 -10.69 0.16
N VAL A 130 11.35 -10.41 0.14
CA VAL A 130 10.33 -11.21 0.84
C VAL A 130 9.38 -11.81 -0.18
N LYS A 131 9.29 -13.15 -0.17
CA LYS A 131 8.34 -13.89 -1.01
C LYS A 131 6.93 -13.80 -0.45
N LEU A 132 5.95 -13.54 -1.31
CA LEU A 132 4.56 -13.41 -0.91
C LEU A 132 4.05 -14.69 -0.23
N SER A 133 4.42 -15.87 -0.71
CA SER A 133 4.03 -17.15 -0.10
C SER A 133 4.51 -17.29 1.35
N GLN A 134 5.66 -16.71 1.70
CA GLN A 134 6.17 -16.69 3.07
C GLN A 134 5.42 -15.68 3.93
N LEU A 135 5.10 -14.52 3.35
CA LEU A 135 4.31 -13.48 4.00
C LEU A 135 2.90 -13.99 4.34
N LEU A 136 2.26 -14.70 3.41
CA LEU A 136 0.91 -15.26 3.62
C LEU A 136 0.91 -16.40 4.64
N LYS A 137 1.91 -17.30 4.63
CA LYS A 137 1.97 -18.45 5.55
C LYS A 137 2.30 -18.05 6.98
N LYS A 138 3.19 -17.08 7.18
CA LYS A 138 3.71 -16.68 8.51
C LYS A 138 3.87 -15.17 8.60
N PRO A 139 2.78 -14.39 8.48
CA PRO A 139 2.83 -12.92 8.34
C PRO A 139 3.60 -12.25 9.46
N LYS A 140 3.30 -12.58 10.73
CA LYS A 140 3.99 -12.01 11.89
C LYS A 140 5.50 -12.25 11.86
N LYS A 141 5.92 -13.49 11.56
CA LYS A 141 7.35 -13.85 11.51
C LYS A 141 8.04 -13.20 10.32
N THR A 142 7.37 -13.11 9.18
CA THR A 142 7.95 -12.57 7.94
C THR A 142 8.06 -11.05 8.01
N LEU A 143 7.00 -10.35 8.44
CA LEU A 143 7.03 -8.90 8.67
C LEU A 143 8.03 -8.53 9.77
N GLY A 144 8.11 -9.30 10.86
CA GLY A 144 9.07 -9.06 11.93
C GLY A 144 10.55 -9.23 11.54
N LYS A 145 10.85 -9.77 10.35
CA LYS A 145 12.22 -9.82 9.80
C LYS A 145 12.61 -8.53 9.08
N ILE A 146 11.62 -7.77 8.61
CA ILE A 146 11.88 -6.49 7.94
C ILE A 146 12.20 -5.50 9.04
N LYS A 147 13.48 -5.19 9.20
CA LYS A 147 13.95 -4.12 10.08
C LYS A 147 14.01 -2.84 9.26
N LEU A 148 13.32 -1.81 9.74
CA LEU A 148 13.40 -0.48 9.18
C LEU A 148 14.56 0.23 9.86
N ASP A 149 15.71 0.24 9.20
CA ASP A 149 16.79 1.16 9.53
C ASP A 149 16.65 2.37 8.61
N LEU A 150 16.14 3.48 9.16
CA LEU A 150 15.81 4.68 8.38
C LEU A 150 17.04 5.28 7.70
N GLU A 151 18.24 5.04 8.24
CA GLU A 151 19.50 5.55 7.67
C GLU A 151 19.94 4.75 6.44
N GLU A 152 19.51 3.48 6.31
CA GLU A 152 19.87 2.58 5.21
C GLU A 152 18.78 2.48 4.13
N LEU A 153 17.61 3.10 4.33
CA LEU A 153 16.52 3.05 3.35
C LEU A 153 16.86 3.87 2.10
N GLU A 154 16.99 3.18 0.97
CA GLU A 154 17.17 3.84 -0.32
C GLU A 154 15.82 4.37 -0.84
N ALA A 155 15.66 5.70 -0.80
CA ALA A 155 14.50 6.37 -1.37
C ALA A 155 14.42 6.15 -2.89
N LEU A 156 13.21 5.87 -3.36
CA LEU A 156 12.90 5.86 -4.79
C LEU A 156 12.53 7.28 -5.25
N ASP A 157 12.75 7.56 -6.54
CA ASP A 157 12.30 8.80 -7.21
C ASP A 157 10.75 8.87 -7.36
N GLU A 158 10.01 8.08 -6.58
CA GLU A 158 8.56 7.97 -6.59
C GLU A 158 8.01 8.56 -5.29
N GLU A 159 7.35 9.71 -5.42
CA GLU A 159 6.69 10.43 -4.34
C GLU A 159 5.24 10.65 -4.71
N ILE A 160 4.33 10.50 -3.75
CA ILE A 160 2.90 10.67 -3.96
C ILE A 160 2.36 11.68 -2.96
N PHE A 161 1.59 12.63 -3.45
CA PHE A 161 0.89 13.62 -2.62
C PHE A 161 -0.58 13.26 -2.61
N TYR A 162 -1.19 13.24 -1.42
CA TYR A 162 -2.61 12.94 -1.24
C TYR A 162 -3.33 14.13 -0.63
N TRP A 163 -4.59 14.30 -0.98
CA TRP A 163 -5.48 15.26 -0.36
C TRP A 163 -6.84 14.65 -0.07
N LYS A 164 -7.41 15.05 1.06
CA LYS A 164 -8.76 14.66 1.43
C LYS A 164 -9.74 15.28 0.44
N ARG A 165 -10.59 14.45 -0.15
CA ARG A 165 -11.67 14.93 -1.03
C ARG A 165 -12.99 15.01 -0.27
N ASP A 166 -13.37 13.93 0.40
CA ASP A 166 -14.56 13.86 1.24
C ASP A 166 -14.23 13.05 2.50
N TYR A 167 -15.24 12.54 3.21
CA TYR A 167 -15.01 11.78 4.44
C TYR A 167 -14.42 10.39 4.18
N ASN A 168 -14.83 9.74 3.09
CA ASN A 168 -14.51 8.36 2.75
C ASN A 168 -13.51 8.25 1.59
N SER A 169 -13.01 9.39 1.10
CA SER A 169 -12.15 9.41 -0.07
C SER A 169 -11.03 10.44 -0.03
N PHE A 170 -9.94 10.02 -0.69
CA PHE A 170 -8.76 10.80 -0.96
C PHE A 170 -8.50 10.79 -2.46
N GLU A 171 -7.84 11.83 -2.92
CA GLU A 171 -7.20 11.86 -4.22
C GLU A 171 -5.70 11.96 -4.01
N GLY A 172 -4.93 11.58 -5.02
CA GLY A 172 -3.50 11.76 -4.99
C GLY A 172 -2.88 11.84 -6.37
N HIS A 173 -1.64 12.31 -6.42
CA HIS A 173 -0.83 12.27 -7.62
C HIS A 173 0.63 12.01 -7.27
N SER A 174 1.33 11.26 -8.12
CA SER A 174 2.78 11.16 -8.00
C SER A 174 3.46 12.42 -8.54
N LEU A 175 4.70 12.68 -8.12
CA LEU A 175 5.60 13.47 -8.95
C LEU A 175 5.94 12.69 -10.23
N PRO A 176 6.36 13.37 -11.31
CA PRO A 176 6.81 12.67 -12.51
C PRO A 176 8.03 11.79 -12.20
N TYR A 177 7.88 10.48 -12.35
CA TYR A 177 8.91 9.49 -12.06
C TYR A 177 9.14 8.55 -13.25
N PHE A 178 10.22 7.77 -13.21
CA PHE A 178 10.51 6.77 -14.25
C PHE A 178 9.90 5.42 -13.90
N GLN A 179 8.99 4.96 -14.75
CA GLN A 179 8.46 3.60 -14.67
C GLN A 179 9.37 2.67 -15.49
N ASN A 180 9.99 1.69 -14.84
CA ASN A 180 11.04 0.79 -15.35
C ASN A 180 12.41 1.43 -15.61
N GLN A 181 13.34 1.23 -14.66
CA GLN A 181 14.74 1.66 -14.75
C GLN A 181 15.56 0.95 -15.86
N ALA A 182 15.08 -0.15 -16.42
CA ALA A 182 15.98 -1.08 -17.11
C ALA A 182 16.18 -0.85 -18.63
N LYS A 183 15.17 -0.49 -19.44
CA LYS A 183 15.29 -0.64 -20.91
C LYS A 183 14.38 0.24 -21.77
N ARG A 184 14.37 1.57 -21.59
CA ARG A 184 13.77 2.48 -22.59
C ARG A 184 14.76 3.55 -22.99
N GLU A 185 15.12 3.58 -24.28
CA GLU A 185 16.01 4.57 -24.91
C GLU A 185 15.42 5.99 -24.83
N GLU A 186 14.11 6.12 -24.62
CA GLU A 186 13.43 7.38 -24.37
C GLU A 186 13.04 7.51 -22.89
N LYS A 187 13.60 8.53 -22.23
CA LYS A 187 13.20 8.98 -20.89
C LYS A 187 11.76 9.49 -20.91
N LYS A 188 10.78 8.59 -20.80
CA LYS A 188 9.36 8.91 -20.62
C LYS A 188 9.00 8.89 -19.13
N TYR A 189 8.75 10.07 -18.58
CA TYR A 189 8.22 10.19 -17.22
C TYR A 189 6.77 9.72 -17.19
N THR A 190 6.33 9.25 -16.04
CA THR A 190 4.93 8.92 -15.77
C THR A 190 4.47 9.69 -14.55
N VAL A 191 3.23 10.16 -14.59
CA VAL A 191 2.51 10.70 -13.45
C VAL A 191 1.34 9.78 -13.18
N ASP A 192 1.27 9.31 -11.95
CA ASP A 192 0.20 8.46 -11.49
C ASP A 192 -0.81 9.30 -10.73
N TYR A 193 -2.09 9.18 -11.10
CA TYR A 193 -3.19 9.80 -10.40
C TYR A 193 -3.95 8.73 -9.63
N TYR A 194 -4.37 9.05 -8.41
CA TYR A 194 -5.04 8.16 -7.49
C TYR A 194 -6.38 8.74 -7.06
N TYR A 195 -7.40 7.88 -7.01
CA TYR A 195 -8.62 8.14 -6.26
C TYR A 195 -8.83 6.95 -5.33
N ILE A 196 -8.88 7.20 -4.04
CA ILE A 196 -8.86 6.17 -3.00
C ILE A 196 -10.16 6.32 -2.22
N HIS A 197 -10.97 5.27 -2.22
CA HIS A 197 -12.26 5.18 -1.53
C HIS A 197 -12.28 3.92 -0.66
N LEU A 198 -13.23 3.82 0.27
CA LEU A 198 -13.46 2.63 1.10
C LEU A 198 -13.49 1.32 0.28
N ASP A 199 -14.10 1.36 -0.90
CA ASP A 199 -14.36 0.17 -1.72
C ASP A 199 -13.35 -0.05 -2.85
N ALA A 200 -12.57 0.97 -3.20
CA ALA A 200 -11.74 0.94 -4.40
C ALA A 200 -10.53 1.86 -4.31
N LEU A 201 -9.44 1.43 -4.94
CA LEU A 201 -8.33 2.28 -5.31
C LEU A 201 -8.35 2.41 -6.83
N CYS A 202 -8.52 3.61 -7.34
CA CYS A 202 -8.53 3.90 -8.76
C CYS A 202 -7.22 4.57 -9.14
N PHE A 203 -6.69 4.18 -10.30
CA PHE A 203 -5.40 4.64 -10.77
C PHE A 203 -5.45 5.02 -12.25
N MET A 204 -4.73 6.07 -12.60
CA MET A 204 -4.47 6.44 -14.00
C MET A 204 -3.03 6.92 -14.15
N ALA A 205 -2.23 6.18 -14.93
CA ALA A 205 -0.93 6.65 -15.39
C ALA A 205 -1.10 7.54 -16.61
N LYS A 206 -0.41 8.68 -16.62
CA LYS A 206 -0.25 9.52 -17.81
C LYS A 206 1.23 9.73 -18.11
N PRO A 207 1.64 9.66 -19.39
CA PRO A 207 2.98 10.03 -19.78
C PRO A 207 3.20 11.53 -19.54
N ALA A 208 4.37 11.88 -19.02
CA ALA A 208 4.84 13.24 -18.83
C ALA A 208 6.09 13.48 -19.70
N LYS A 209 6.12 14.63 -20.38
CA LYS A 209 7.20 14.98 -21.33
C LYS A 209 8.48 15.48 -20.64
N LYS A 210 8.40 15.92 -19.39
CA LYS A 210 9.51 16.45 -18.58
C LYS A 210 9.26 16.12 -17.11
N LYS A 211 10.31 16.13 -16.29
CA LYS A 211 10.17 16.24 -14.83
C LYS A 211 9.57 17.63 -14.56
N VAL A 212 8.39 17.67 -13.95
CA VAL A 212 7.63 18.91 -13.72
C VAL A 212 7.57 19.16 -12.23
N SER A 213 7.64 20.44 -11.81
CA SER A 213 7.51 20.84 -10.42
C SER A 213 6.11 20.56 -9.87
N ILE A 214 6.03 20.47 -8.54
CA ILE A 214 4.81 20.13 -7.80
C ILE A 214 3.65 21.11 -8.07
N GLU A 215 3.91 22.38 -8.38
CA GLU A 215 2.84 23.38 -8.62
C GLU A 215 2.04 23.13 -9.91
N VAL A 216 2.65 22.49 -10.92
CA VAL A 216 1.97 22.19 -12.19
C VAL A 216 1.05 20.99 -12.03
N VAL A 217 1.43 20.02 -11.19
CA VAL A 217 0.64 18.80 -10.96
C VAL A 217 -0.66 19.13 -10.19
N LYS A 218 -0.61 20.06 -9.24
CA LYS A 218 -1.78 20.57 -8.49
C LYS A 218 -2.90 21.14 -9.39
N LYS A 219 -2.58 21.67 -10.57
CA LYS A 219 -3.56 22.26 -11.50
C LYS A 219 -4.32 21.23 -12.35
N HIS A 220 -3.88 19.97 -12.38
CA HIS A 220 -4.38 18.95 -13.31
C HIS A 220 -4.85 17.68 -12.58
N ILE A 221 -5.80 17.82 -11.67
CA ILE A 221 -6.45 16.65 -11.04
C ILE A 221 -7.55 16.13 -11.98
N PRO A 222 -7.47 14.89 -12.47
CA PRO A 222 -8.53 14.29 -13.27
C PRO A 222 -9.79 14.09 -12.41
N LYS A 223 -10.96 14.45 -12.92
CA LYS A 223 -12.24 14.03 -12.32
C LYS A 223 -12.30 12.49 -12.25
N VAL A 224 -12.97 11.93 -11.23
CA VAL A 224 -13.15 10.46 -11.03
C VAL A 224 -13.54 9.72 -12.31
N GLU A 225 -14.37 10.35 -13.15
CA GLU A 225 -14.83 9.78 -14.42
C GLU A 225 -13.70 9.47 -15.42
N GLY A 226 -12.56 10.15 -15.30
CA GLY A 226 -11.40 9.97 -16.17
C GLY A 226 -10.54 8.76 -15.86
N TYR A 227 -10.74 8.09 -14.71
CA TYR A 227 -9.97 6.91 -14.32
C TYR A 227 -10.33 5.71 -15.20
N LYS A 228 -9.30 5.00 -15.66
CA LYS A 228 -9.42 3.84 -16.56
C LYS A 228 -9.13 2.52 -15.86
N THR A 229 -8.31 2.56 -14.83
CA THR A 229 -7.90 1.38 -14.06
C THR A 229 -8.46 1.47 -12.64
N PHE A 230 -9.05 0.37 -12.21
CA PHE A 230 -9.74 0.24 -10.93
C PHE A 230 -9.17 -0.98 -10.22
N LEU A 231 -8.51 -0.77 -9.10
CA LEU A 231 -8.14 -1.78 -8.14
C LEU A 231 -9.28 -1.90 -7.15
N LEU A 232 -10.21 -2.82 -7.42
CA LEU A 232 -11.32 -3.06 -6.49
C LEU A 232 -10.79 -3.84 -5.30
N ARG A 233 -11.15 -3.36 -4.12
CA ARG A 233 -10.81 -4.06 -2.88
C ARG A 233 -11.61 -5.36 -2.85
N SER A 234 -10.93 -6.49 -2.84
CA SER A 234 -11.63 -7.77 -2.77
C SER A 234 -12.18 -7.95 -1.35
N GLN A 235 -13.52 -7.98 -1.23
CA GLN A 235 -14.28 -8.35 -0.02
C GLN A 235 -13.75 -9.66 0.61
N PRO A 236 -14.01 -9.89 1.91
CA PRO A 236 -13.04 -10.28 2.93
C PRO A 236 -12.24 -11.54 2.58
N TYR A 237 -10.92 -11.37 2.50
CA TYR A 237 -9.98 -12.45 2.77
C TYR A 237 -10.03 -12.80 4.27
N GLN A 238 -11.06 -13.53 4.70
CA GLN A 238 -10.71 -14.81 5.30
C GLN A 238 -9.97 -15.57 4.19
N THR A 239 -8.69 -15.88 4.42
CA THR A 239 -8.00 -17.16 4.13
C THR A 239 -8.42 -18.05 2.93
N ALA A 240 -9.70 -18.13 2.56
CA ALA A 240 -10.32 -19.02 1.58
C ALA A 240 -9.92 -18.79 0.11
N ILE A 241 -9.75 -17.56 -0.38
CA ILE A 241 -9.39 -17.35 -1.81
C ILE A 241 -7.93 -17.76 -2.09
N PHE A 242 -7.03 -17.66 -1.10
CA PHE A 242 -5.66 -18.18 -1.26
C PHE A 242 -5.62 -19.71 -1.16
N GLU A 243 -6.48 -20.37 -0.38
CA GLU A 243 -6.54 -21.85 -0.35
C GLU A 243 -6.90 -22.45 -1.73
N ASP A 244 -7.76 -21.81 -2.52
CA ASP A 244 -8.13 -22.32 -3.85
C ASP A 244 -7.02 -22.13 -4.89
N TYR A 245 -6.16 -21.11 -4.78
CA TYR A 245 -4.99 -20.94 -5.65
C TYR A 245 -3.84 -21.92 -5.33
N PHE A 246 -3.79 -22.46 -4.10
CA PHE A 246 -2.74 -23.38 -3.67
C PHE A 246 -3.19 -24.84 -3.56
N LYS A 247 -4.44 -25.18 -3.92
CA LYS A 247 -4.83 -26.57 -4.16
C LYS A 247 -4.02 -27.08 -5.35
N LYS A 248 -3.04 -27.96 -5.07
CA LYS A 248 -2.37 -28.75 -6.10
C LYS A 248 -3.45 -29.34 -7.03
N PRO A 249 -3.24 -29.38 -8.36
CA PRO A 249 -4.16 -30.08 -9.23
C PRO A 249 -4.33 -31.50 -8.69
N LYS A 250 -5.59 -31.90 -8.43
CA LYS A 250 -5.89 -33.30 -8.12
C LYS A 250 -5.33 -34.11 -9.29
N LYS A 251 -4.32 -34.94 -9.02
CA LYS A 251 -3.85 -35.93 -9.99
C LYS A 251 -5.08 -36.75 -10.39
N ARG A 252 -5.42 -36.72 -11.67
CA ARG A 252 -6.33 -37.69 -12.28
C ARG A 252 -5.62 -39.04 -12.37
#